data_AF-A0A843J6Z8-F1
#
_entry.id   AF-A0A843J6Z8-F1
#
_cell.length_a   1.000
_cell.length_b   1.000
_cell.length_c   1.000
_cell.angle_alpha   90.00
_cell.angle_beta   90.00
_cell.angle_gamma   90.00
#
_symmetry.space_group_name_H-M   'P 1'
#
loop_
_entity.id
_entity.type
_entity.pdbx_description
1 polymer ?
#
loop_
_entity_poly.entity_id
_entity_poly.type
_entity_poly.pdbx_seq_one_letter_code
_entity_poly.pdbx_strand_id
1 'polypeptide(L)' 'MKDLEPGHTQMVQYMYSVLNAVGMKWGLCHSEVKIDKKGPVLIEVNARPVGLAMTAAYLDECLGYHLTDMAVDVYLDP' A
#
# COMPACT_ATOMS: atom_id res chain seq x y z
N MET A 1 -15.74 16.53 -12.98
CA MET A 1 -14.74 15.47 -12.69
C MET A 1 -13.84 16.05 -11.63
N LYS A 2 -13.72 15.42 -10.44
CA LYS A 2 -12.87 15.96 -9.37
C LYS A 2 -11.43 15.89 -9.84
N ASP A 3 -10.76 17.04 -9.84
CA ASP A 3 -9.34 17.15 -10.11
C ASP A 3 -8.58 16.23 -9.15
N LEU A 4 -7.78 15.31 -9.70
CA LEU A 4 -6.92 14.44 -8.92
C LEU A 4 -5.72 15.27 -8.47
N GLU A 5 -5.74 15.69 -7.20
CA GLU A 5 -4.67 16.46 -6.56
C GLU A 5 -3.35 15.65 -6.50
N PRO A 6 -2.18 16.32 -6.37
CA PRO A 6 -0.80 15.78 -6.59
C PRO A 6 -0.30 14.63 -5.71
N GLY A 7 -1.18 13.78 -5.21
CA GLY A 7 -0.92 12.66 -4.32
C GLY A 7 -1.88 12.76 -3.15
N HIS A 8 -2.62 11.69 -2.88
CA HIS A 8 -3.53 11.63 -1.75
C HIS A 8 -2.76 11.58 -0.42
N THR A 9 -2.00 12.64 -0.06
CA THR A 9 -1.12 12.72 1.11
C THR A 9 -1.87 12.40 2.40
N GLN A 10 -3.11 12.87 2.53
CA GLN A 10 -3.98 12.54 3.66
C GLN A 10 -4.24 11.03 3.77
N MET A 11 -4.44 10.34 2.64
CA MET A 11 -4.65 8.89 2.59
C MET A 11 -3.36 8.13 2.94
N VAL A 12 -2.21 8.60 2.49
CA VAL A 12 -0.90 8.03 2.84
C VAL A 12 -0.63 8.16 4.35
N GLN A 13 -0.83 9.34 4.94
CA GLN A 13 -0.67 9.55 6.38
C GLN A 13 -1.65 8.72 7.22
N TYR A 14 -2.89 8.59 6.74
CA TYR A 14 -3.88 7.71 7.35
C TYR A 14 -3.39 6.24 7.32
N MET A 15 -2.85 5.78 6.20
CA MET A 15 -2.35 4.41 6.09
C MET A 15 -1.15 4.14 7.00
N TYR A 16 -0.21 5.07 7.19
CA TYR A 16 0.83 4.91 8.20
C TYR A 16 0.26 4.75 9.62
N SER A 17 -0.82 5.48 9.93
CA SER A 17 -1.50 5.36 11.23
C SER A 17 -2.20 3.99 11.38
N VAL A 18 -2.81 3.48 10.31
CA VAL A 18 -3.41 2.13 10.27
C VAL A 18 -2.35 1.06 10.49
N LEU A 19 -1.22 1.10 9.75
CA LEU A 19 -0.14 0.12 9.86
C LEU A 19 0.43 0.05 11.29
N ASN A 20 0.64 1.20 11.92
CA ASN A 20 1.03 1.28 13.32
C ASN A 20 -0.03 0.66 14.26
N ALA A 21 -1.31 0.94 14.02
CA ALA A 21 -2.41 0.44 14.86
C ALA A 21 -2.59 -1.07 14.78
N VAL A 22 -2.34 -1.69 13.61
CA VAL A 22 -2.40 -3.15 13.43
C VAL A 22 -1.08 -3.86 13.75
N GLY A 23 -0.03 -3.12 14.12
CA GLY A 23 1.27 -3.68 14.48
C GLY A 23 2.09 -4.19 13.29
N MET A 24 1.79 -3.74 12.06
CA MET A 24 2.59 -4.08 10.89
C MET A 24 3.86 -3.22 10.86
N LYS A 25 5.00 -3.85 11.17
CA LYS A 25 6.31 -3.20 11.21
C LYS A 25 7.12 -3.40 9.92
N TRP A 26 7.05 -4.58 9.33
CA TRP A 26 7.87 -5.01 8.20
C TRP A 26 7.03 -5.74 7.14
N GLY A 27 7.55 -5.79 5.92
CA GLY A 27 6.94 -6.52 4.81
C GLY A 27 5.95 -5.70 3.98
N LEU A 28 5.28 -6.41 3.07
CA LEU A 28 4.33 -5.83 2.13
C LEU A 28 2.94 -5.71 2.74
N CYS A 29 2.23 -4.67 2.31
CA CYS A 29 0.83 -4.46 2.68
C CYS A 29 -0.02 -4.16 1.44
N HIS A 30 -1.12 -4.90 1.29
CA HIS A 30 -2.25 -4.54 0.43
C HIS A 30 -3.31 -3.89 1.31
N SER A 31 -3.81 -2.72 0.90
CA SER A 31 -4.87 -2.02 1.62
C SER A 31 -5.88 -1.43 0.66
N GLU A 32 -7.13 -1.42 1.09
CA GLU A 32 -8.24 -0.82 0.36
C GLU A 32 -8.82 0.30 1.21
N VAL A 33 -8.91 1.49 0.63
CA VAL A 33 -9.31 2.71 1.31
C VAL A 33 -10.37 3.41 0.48
N LYS A 34 -11.43 3.86 1.15
CA LYS A 34 -12.46 4.72 0.54
C LYS A 34 -12.26 6.15 1.00
N ILE A 35 -12.23 7.10 0.06
CA ILE A 35 -12.21 8.54 0.38
C ILE A 35 -13.65 9.06 0.37
N ASP A 36 -14.13 9.58 1.50
CA ASP A 36 -15.44 10.22 1.63
C ASP A 36 -15.33 11.72 1.94
N LYS A 37 -16.44 12.36 2.35
CA LYS A 37 -16.46 13.80 2.68
C LYS A 37 -15.65 14.16 3.94
N LYS A 38 -15.33 13.19 4.80
CA LYS A 38 -14.59 13.36 6.06
C LYS A 38 -13.13 12.92 5.92
N GLY A 39 -12.80 12.12 4.91
CA GLY A 39 -11.42 11.72 4.61
C GLY A 39 -11.30 10.25 4.21
N PRO A 40 -10.08 9.68 4.30
CA PRO A 40 -9.85 8.25 4.06
C PRO A 40 -10.45 7.38 5.17
N VAL A 41 -11.07 6.28 4.77
CA VAL A 41 -11.66 5.25 5.65
C VAL A 41 -11.14 3.88 5.21
N LEU A 42 -10.58 3.13 6.15
CA LEU A 42 -10.10 1.77 5.94
C LEU A 42 -11.25 0.83 5.58
N ILE A 43 -11.07 0.05 4.50
CA ILE A 43 -11.95 -1.06 4.12
C ILE A 43 -11.26 -2.39 4.45
N GLU A 44 -10.01 -2.55 4.01
CA GLU A 44 -9.20 -3.76 4.18
C GLU A 44 -7.72 -3.41 4.39
N VAL A 45 -7.03 -4.19 5.22
CA VAL A 45 -5.56 -4.20 5.36
C VAL A 45 -5.08 -5.64 5.49
N ASN A 46 -4.10 -6.06 4.70
CA ASN A 46 -3.55 -7.42 4.71
C ASN A 46 -2.05 -7.45 4.43
N ALA A 47 -1.33 -8.34 5.12
CA ALA A 47 0.11 -8.55 5.01
C ALA A 47 0.48 -9.44 3.80
N ARG A 48 0.19 -8.97 2.58
CA ARG A 48 0.51 -9.66 1.33
C ARG A 48 0.63 -8.66 0.17
N PRO A 49 1.25 -9.05 -0.96
CA PRO A 49 1.17 -8.29 -2.20
C PRO A 49 -0.28 -8.04 -2.68
N VAL A 50 -0.46 -7.01 -3.49
CA VAL A 50 -1.67 -6.81 -4.29
C VAL A 50 -1.88 -7.99 -5.24
N GLY A 51 -3.14 -8.40 -5.42
CA GLY A 51 -3.50 -9.57 -6.22
C GLY A 51 -4.13 -9.22 -7.57
N LEU A 52 -4.76 -10.24 -8.19
CA LEU A 52 -5.60 -10.14 -9.38
C LEU A 52 -4.87 -9.62 -10.64
N ALA A 53 -5.22 -8.40 -11.07
CA ALA A 53 -5.00 -7.88 -12.42
C ALA A 53 -3.62 -7.22 -12.61
N MET A 54 -2.80 -7.19 -11.57
CA MET A 54 -1.46 -6.63 -11.61
C MET A 54 -0.45 -7.76 -11.79
N THR A 55 -0.02 -7.98 -13.03
CA THR A 55 1.06 -8.94 -13.31
C THR A 55 2.37 -8.44 -12.69
N ALA A 56 3.29 -9.36 -12.39
CA ALA A 56 4.63 -8.99 -11.91
C ALA A 56 5.29 -7.99 -12.86
N ALA A 57 5.35 -8.28 -14.17
CA ALA A 57 5.95 -7.41 -15.16
C ALA A 57 5.35 -5.98 -15.17
N TYR A 58 4.04 -5.84 -14.99
CA TYR A 58 3.39 -4.53 -14.90
C TYR A 58 3.81 -3.77 -13.64
N LEU A 59 3.87 -4.46 -12.49
CA LEU A 59 4.35 -3.87 -11.25
C LEU A 59 5.83 -3.48 -11.35
N ASP A 60 6.65 -4.31 -11.97
CA ASP A 60 8.08 -4.05 -12.15
C ASP A 60 8.32 -2.82 -13.02
N GLU A 61 7.56 -2.65 -14.09
CA GLU A 61 7.61 -1.45 -14.95
C GLU A 61 7.19 -0.19 -14.17
N CYS A 62 6.18 -0.30 -13.31
CA CYS A 62 5.68 0.83 -12.53
C CYS A 62 6.58 1.19 -11.33
N LEU A 63 7.19 0.20 -10.69
CA LEU A 63 7.92 0.34 -9.43
C LEU A 63 9.45 0.41 -9.64
N GLY A 64 9.97 -0.16 -10.71
CA GLY A 64 11.40 -0.30 -10.98
C GLY A 64 12.09 -1.42 -10.20
N TYR A 65 11.33 -2.26 -9.49
CA TYR A 65 11.81 -3.41 -8.73
C TYR A 65 10.72 -4.48 -8.61
N HIS A 66 11.11 -5.72 -8.34
CA HIS A 66 10.19 -6.81 -8.05
C HIS A 66 9.63 -6.68 -6.63
N LEU A 67 8.32 -6.52 -6.50
CA LEU A 67 7.66 -6.26 -5.22
C LEU A 67 7.96 -7.34 -4.15
N THR A 68 8.05 -8.61 -4.55
CA THR A 68 8.32 -9.72 -3.63
C THR A 68 9.76 -9.77 -3.14
N ASP A 69 10.72 -9.22 -3.89
CA ASP A 69 12.13 -9.18 -3.47
C ASP A 69 12.27 -8.30 -2.22
N MET A 70 11.60 -7.13 -2.22
CA MET A 70 11.53 -6.25 -1.04
C MET A 70 10.94 -6.95 0.19
N ALA A 71 9.99 -7.88 0.00
CA ALA A 71 9.41 -8.65 1.09
C ALA A 71 10.44 -9.63 1.67
N VAL A 72 11.24 -10.26 0.82
CA VAL A 72 12.30 -11.18 1.26
C VAL A 72 13.40 -10.41 1.97
N ASP A 73 13.86 -9.31 1.38
CA ASP A 73 14.96 -8.50 1.91
C ASP A 73 14.68 -8.00 3.33
N VAL A 74 13.50 -7.43 3.59
CA VAL A 74 13.16 -6.88 4.92
C VAL A 74 13.00 -7.96 6.00
N TYR A 75 12.76 -9.24 5.63
CA TYR A 75 12.72 -10.32 6.60
C TYR A 75 14.08 -11.01 6.81
N LEU A 76 15.00 -10.89 5.84
CA LEU A 76 16.36 -11.41 5.96
C LEU A 76 17.32 -10.39 6.60
N ASP A 77 17.09 -9.09 6.42
CA ASP A 77 17.87 -7.97 6.96
C ASP A 77 16.97 -6.75 7.33
N PRO A 78 16.24 -6.81 8.47
CA PRO A 78 15.23 -5.82 8.89
C PRO A 78 15.76 -4.48 9.44
#